data_AF-A0A9W4GQJ1-F1
#
_entry.id   AF-A0A9W4GQJ1-F1
#
_cell.length_a   1.000
_cell.length_b   1.000
_cell.length_c   1.000
_cell.angle_alpha   90.00
_cell.angle_beta   90.00
_cell.angle_gamma   90.00
#
_symmetry.space_group_name_H-M   'P 1'
#
loop_
_entity.id
_entity.type
_entity.pdbx_description
1 polymer ?
#
loop_
_entity_poly.entity_id
_entity_poly.type
_entity_poly.pdbx_seq_one_letter_code
_entity_poly.pdbx_strand_id
1 'polypeptide(L)'
;MSDGQVPEQPPQPAALPQADGPLVDVTLPDGQHLLAVVKSRRREPDNSWWYDLQIHLPSQGSERGRLRVLPAAVDFRAPAALCEPIDGQPYDQVPTERPGITPAWKVEERMYSGPQHGPARIVHRGNCNAARDLARPASTAQARATLDRDDAAPCPTCRPDRPLRAVA
;
A
#
# COMPACT_ATOMS: atom_id res chain seq x y z
N MET A 1 49.19 12.85 -27.82
CA MET A 1 48.43 11.73 -27.22
C MET A 1 47.72 12.35 -26.02
N SER A 2 46.48 12.80 -26.20
CA SER A 2 45.72 13.45 -25.12
C SER A 2 44.75 12.43 -24.55
N ASP A 3 44.93 12.12 -23.26
CA ASP A 3 44.04 11.26 -22.49
C ASP A 3 42.67 11.91 -22.38
N GLY A 4 41.68 11.27 -23.04
CA GLY A 4 40.27 11.64 -22.96
C GLY A 4 39.70 11.16 -21.64
N GLN A 5 39.59 12.05 -20.65
CA GLN A 5 38.94 11.78 -19.39
C GLN A 5 37.43 11.62 -19.62
N VAL A 6 36.92 10.40 -19.43
CA VAL A 6 35.49 10.11 -19.47
C VAL A 6 34.87 10.75 -18.21
N PRO A 7 33.87 11.63 -18.34
CA PRO A 7 33.20 12.20 -17.17
C PRO A 7 32.42 11.10 -16.44
N GLU A 8 32.75 10.86 -15.17
CA GLU A 8 31.95 10.04 -14.26
C GLU A 8 30.55 10.66 -14.14
N GLN A 9 29.55 9.95 -14.68
CA GLN A 9 28.15 10.29 -14.42
C GLN A 9 27.89 10.07 -12.92
N PRO A 10 27.27 11.05 -12.22
CA PRO A 10 26.85 10.85 -10.85
C PRO A 10 25.90 9.64 -10.78
N PRO A 11 25.95 8.83 -9.71
CA PRO A 11 25.08 7.67 -9.58
C PRO A 11 23.62 8.11 -9.69
N GLN A 12 22.94 7.64 -10.75
CA GLN A 12 21.52 7.82 -10.90
C GLN A 12 20.83 7.25 -9.65
N PRO A 13 19.93 8.01 -8.98
CA PRO A 13 19.15 7.47 -7.88
C PRO A 13 18.47 6.18 -8.35
N ALA A 14 18.63 5.10 -7.58
CA ALA A 14 17.98 3.84 -7.89
C ALA A 14 16.47 4.10 -8.05
N ALA A 15 15.90 3.64 -9.17
CA ALA A 15 14.47 3.79 -9.40
C ALA A 15 13.70 3.15 -8.24
N LEU A 16 12.78 3.90 -7.65
CA LEU A 16 11.96 3.43 -6.55
C LEU A 16 11.13 2.20 -6.97
N PRO A 17 10.88 1.25 -6.06
CA PRO A 17 10.06 0.09 -6.37
C PRO A 17 8.64 0.52 -6.72
N GLN A 18 8.02 -0.15 -7.67
CA GLN A 18 6.61 0.07 -7.99
C GLN A 18 5.74 -0.44 -6.83
N ALA A 19 4.83 0.41 -6.34
CA ALA A 19 3.94 0.10 -5.22
C ALA A 19 2.52 0.63 -5.46
N ASP A 20 1.54 0.03 -4.79
CA ASP A 20 0.12 0.41 -4.84
C ASP A 20 -0.21 1.65 -3.97
N GLY A 21 0.80 2.45 -3.61
CA GLY A 21 0.70 3.64 -2.75
C GLY A 21 2.02 4.38 -2.62
N PRO A 22 2.02 5.58 -2.00
CA PRO A 22 3.24 6.35 -1.83
C PRO A 22 4.21 5.61 -0.90
N LEU A 23 5.47 5.57 -1.29
CA LEU A 23 6.55 5.02 -0.48
C LEU A 23 6.98 6.01 0.59
N VAL A 24 7.50 5.54 1.71
CA VAL A 24 8.12 6.35 2.77
C VAL A 24 9.37 5.63 3.26
N ASP A 25 10.40 6.38 3.65
CA ASP A 25 11.56 5.80 4.34
C ASP A 25 11.27 5.75 5.85
N VAL A 26 11.46 4.60 6.47
CA VAL A 26 11.15 4.36 7.88
C VAL A 26 12.42 3.99 8.63
N THR A 27 12.71 4.74 9.68
CA THR A 27 13.81 4.42 10.60
C THR A 27 13.36 3.41 11.65
N LEU A 28 13.98 2.24 11.66
CA LEU A 28 13.79 1.20 12.67
C LEU A 28 14.53 1.55 13.98
N PRO A 29 14.18 0.91 15.12
CA PRO A 29 14.82 1.19 16.41
C PRO A 29 16.34 0.94 16.45
N ASP A 30 16.86 0.10 15.56
CA ASP A 30 18.30 -0.18 15.41
C ASP A 30 19.00 0.77 14.42
N GLY A 31 18.29 1.77 13.90
CA GLY A 31 18.79 2.73 12.93
C GLY A 31 18.76 2.23 11.48
N GLN A 32 18.22 1.04 11.19
CA GLN A 32 18.03 0.60 9.81
C GLN A 32 16.94 1.43 9.12
N HIS A 33 17.11 1.64 7.82
CA HIS A 33 16.16 2.35 6.96
C HIS A 33 15.47 1.35 6.03
N LEU A 34 14.15 1.48 5.90
CA LEU A 34 13.36 0.63 5.01
C LEU A 34 12.33 1.43 4.24
N LEU A 35 12.13 1.06 2.98
CA LEU A 35 11.05 1.59 2.17
C LEU A 35 9.76 0.84 2.47
N ALA A 36 8.75 1.54 2.96
CA ALA A 36 7.42 1.00 3.19
C ALA A 36 6.36 1.74 2.37
N VAL A 37 5.28 1.05 2.04
CA VAL A 37 4.11 1.65 1.40
C VAL A 37 3.21 2.25 2.47
N VAL A 38 2.89 3.54 2.37
CA VAL A 38 1.92 4.17 3.27
C VAL A 38 0.51 3.77 2.85
N LYS A 39 -0.18 3.03 3.73
CA LYS A 39 -1.54 2.53 3.47
C LYS A 39 -2.59 3.50 4.00
N SER A 40 -2.37 4.06 5.19
CA SER A 40 -3.16 5.15 5.76
C SER A 40 -2.34 5.94 6.78
N ARG A 41 -2.83 7.11 7.14
CA ARG A 41 -2.35 7.87 8.31
C ARG A 41 -3.49 8.03 9.29
N ARG A 42 -3.19 7.96 10.57
CA ARG A 42 -4.17 8.08 11.65
C ARG A 42 -3.70 9.12 12.66
N ARG A 43 -4.66 9.90 13.14
CA ARG A 43 -4.46 10.76 14.30
C ARG A 43 -5.08 10.08 15.51
N GLU A 44 -4.27 9.76 16.51
CA GLU A 44 -4.74 9.19 17.76
C GLU A 44 -5.36 10.28 18.67
N PRO A 45 -6.15 9.91 19.71
CA PRO A 45 -6.79 10.88 20.60
C PRO A 45 -5.83 11.84 21.30
N ASP A 46 -4.58 11.42 21.51
CA ASP A 46 -3.49 12.23 22.07
C ASP A 46 -2.87 13.21 21.06
N ASN A 47 -3.45 13.32 19.85
CA ASN A 47 -2.97 14.10 18.72
C ASN A 47 -1.66 13.61 18.08
N SER A 48 -1.15 12.44 18.47
CA SER A 48 -0.02 11.82 17.77
C SER A 48 -0.44 11.32 16.38
N TRP A 49 0.48 11.46 15.43
CA TRP A 49 0.30 10.96 14.07
C TRP A 49 1.06 9.66 13.89
N TRP A 50 0.36 8.68 13.32
CA TRP A 50 0.90 7.37 13.01
C TRP A 50 0.59 7.02 11.55
N TYR A 51 1.46 6.22 10.96
CA TYR A 51 1.21 5.62 9.66
C TYR A 51 0.95 4.12 9.83
N ASP A 52 -0.06 3.62 9.13
CA ASP A 52 -0.21 2.20 8.86
C ASP A 52 0.55 1.92 7.55
N LEU A 53 1.55 1.05 7.66
CA LEU A 53 2.58 0.81 6.65
C LEU A 53 2.60 -0.66 6.23
N GLN A 54 3.05 -0.93 5.01
CA GLN A 54 3.20 -2.28 4.48
C GLN A 54 4.56 -2.48 3.84
N ILE A 55 5.20 -3.61 4.13
CA ILE A 55 6.43 -4.09 3.48
C ILE A 55 6.23 -5.50 2.95
N HIS A 56 7.09 -5.94 2.03
CA HIS A 56 7.14 -7.32 1.59
C HIS A 56 8.39 -8.00 2.15
N LEU A 57 8.20 -9.04 2.95
CA LEU A 57 9.28 -9.86 3.49
C LEU A 57 9.35 -11.21 2.78
N PRO A 58 10.55 -11.80 2.62
CA PRO A 58 10.69 -13.19 2.24
C PRO A 58 9.96 -14.11 3.23
N SER A 59 9.12 -14.99 2.70
CA SER A 59 8.38 -15.98 3.49
C SER A 59 8.51 -17.37 2.88
N GLN A 60 8.37 -18.40 3.73
CA GLN A 60 8.40 -19.78 3.29
C GLN A 60 7.05 -20.18 2.69
N GLY A 61 7.06 -20.54 1.42
CA GLY A 61 5.94 -21.18 0.73
C GLY A 61 6.26 -22.62 0.32
N SER A 62 5.22 -23.38 -0.02
CA SER A 62 5.36 -24.70 -0.64
C SER A 62 4.69 -24.71 -1.99
N GLU A 63 5.43 -25.11 -3.02
CA GLU A 63 4.94 -25.30 -4.37
C GLU A 63 5.28 -26.72 -4.83
N ARG A 64 4.25 -27.54 -5.10
CA ARG A 64 4.39 -28.95 -5.48
C ARG A 64 5.32 -29.74 -4.54
N GLY A 65 5.23 -29.46 -3.23
CA GLY A 65 6.02 -30.13 -2.19
C GLY A 65 7.46 -29.64 -2.05
N ARG A 66 7.87 -28.60 -2.79
CA ARG A 66 9.19 -27.96 -2.66
C ARG A 66 9.06 -26.63 -1.94
N LEU A 67 9.99 -26.36 -1.04
CA LEU A 67 10.08 -25.06 -0.38
C LEU A 67 10.51 -23.98 -1.38
N ARG A 68 9.81 -22.85 -1.32
CA ARG A 68 10.07 -21.64 -2.11
C ARG A 68 10.06 -20.42 -1.21
N VAL A 69 10.79 -19.40 -1.65
CA VAL A 69 10.71 -18.06 -1.05
C VAL A 69 9.63 -17.30 -1.81
N LEU A 70 8.61 -16.85 -1.11
CA LEU A 70 7.51 -16.03 -1.65
C LEU A 70 7.48 -14.69 -0.91
N PRO A 71 7.17 -13.57 -1.58
CA PRO A 71 6.94 -12.31 -0.89
C PRO A 71 5.65 -12.41 -0.06
N ALA A 72 5.73 -12.05 1.22
CA ALA A 72 4.58 -11.89 2.10
C ALA A 72 4.44 -10.42 2.51
N ALA A 73 3.25 -9.86 2.31
CA ALA A 73 2.93 -8.55 2.83
C ALA A 73 2.87 -8.60 4.37
N VAL A 74 3.60 -7.69 5.01
CA VAL A 74 3.59 -7.50 6.46
C VAL A 74 3.18 -6.07 6.74
N ASP A 75 2.05 -5.93 7.40
CA ASP A 75 1.54 -4.64 7.87
C ASP A 75 2.10 -4.34 9.25
N PHE A 76 2.53 -3.10 9.45
CA PHE A 76 2.98 -2.61 10.75
C PHE A 76 2.66 -1.13 10.90
N ARG A 77 2.74 -0.63 12.13
CA ARG A 77 2.42 0.75 12.47
C ARG A 77 3.66 1.45 13.02
N ALA A 78 3.94 2.66 12.53
CA ALA A 78 5.05 3.47 12.98
C ALA A 78 4.61 4.90 13.30
N PRO A 79 5.24 5.57 14.30
CA PRO A 79 5.06 7.00 14.51
C PRO A 79 5.48 7.77 13.26
N ALA A 80 4.72 8.82 12.90
CA ALA A 80 5.06 9.66 11.75
C ALA A 80 6.44 10.33 11.91
N ALA A 81 6.91 10.52 13.14
CA ALA A 81 8.24 11.06 13.44
C ALA A 81 9.41 10.13 13.02
N LEU A 82 9.15 8.85 12.79
CA LEU A 82 10.13 7.88 12.28
C LEU A 82 10.01 7.63 10.78
N CYS A 83 9.17 8.40 10.09
CA CYS A 83 8.83 8.19 8.69
C CYS A 83 9.19 9.44 7.88
N GLU A 84 10.22 9.35 7.05
CA GLU A 84 10.68 10.42 6.17
C GLU A 84 9.97 10.34 4.81
N PRO A 85 9.20 11.38 4.43
CA PRO A 85 8.59 11.44 3.11
C PRO A 85 9.64 11.47 2.00
N ILE A 86 9.39 10.74 0.93
CA ILE A 86 10.20 10.71 -0.28
C ILE A 86 9.60 11.71 -1.28
N ASP A 87 10.45 12.60 -1.79
CA ASP A 87 10.04 13.64 -2.72
C ASP A 87 9.34 13.08 -3.97
N GLY A 88 8.27 13.75 -4.38
CA GLY A 88 7.48 13.40 -5.56
C GLY A 88 6.47 12.26 -5.37
N GLN A 89 6.40 11.64 -4.19
CA GLN A 89 5.37 10.64 -3.89
C GLN A 89 3.99 11.30 -3.58
N PRO A 90 2.87 10.71 -4.03
CA PRO A 90 1.53 11.31 -3.90
C PRO A 90 0.90 11.11 -2.51
N TYR A 91 1.41 11.79 -1.48
CA TYR A 91 0.91 11.65 -0.10
C TYR A 91 -0.47 12.29 0.16
N ASP A 92 -0.90 13.21 -0.70
CA ASP A 92 -2.22 13.82 -0.66
C ASP A 92 -3.36 12.80 -0.84
N GLN A 93 -3.05 11.66 -1.45
CA GLN A 93 -3.97 10.55 -1.66
C GLN A 93 -3.99 9.55 -0.51
N VAL A 94 -3.16 9.73 0.52
CA VAL A 94 -3.12 8.83 1.69
C VAL A 94 -4.39 9.02 2.52
N PRO A 95 -5.18 7.95 2.73
CA PRO A 95 -6.36 8.00 3.59
C PRO A 95 -5.99 8.50 4.98
N THR A 96 -6.73 9.49 5.47
CA THR A 96 -6.53 10.06 6.79
C THR A 96 -7.65 9.62 7.71
N GLU A 97 -7.36 8.68 8.60
CA GLU A 97 -8.26 8.32 9.69
C GLU A 97 -8.24 9.41 10.75
N ARG A 98 -9.43 9.86 11.12
CA ARG A 98 -9.66 10.70 12.30
C ARG A 98 -10.67 10.00 13.19
N PRO A 99 -10.54 10.10 14.52
CA PRO A 99 -11.54 9.56 15.44
C PRO A 99 -12.93 10.05 15.03
N GLY A 100 -13.87 9.11 14.83
CA GLY A 100 -15.26 9.39 14.46
C GLY A 100 -15.55 9.62 12.97
N ILE A 101 -14.58 9.48 12.07
CA ILE A 101 -14.81 9.59 10.61
C ILE A 101 -14.68 8.23 9.94
N THR A 102 -15.79 7.72 9.39
CA THR A 102 -15.76 6.53 8.52
C THR A 102 -15.12 6.91 7.18
N PRO A 103 -14.05 6.22 6.72
CA PRO A 103 -13.43 6.50 5.43
C PRO A 103 -14.43 6.27 4.29
N ALA A 104 -14.31 7.00 3.18
CA ALA A 104 -15.28 6.88 2.07
C ALA A 104 -15.21 5.52 1.34
N TRP A 105 -14.03 4.91 1.29
CA TRP A 105 -13.76 3.65 0.62
C TRP A 105 -12.88 2.74 1.48
N LYS A 106 -12.98 1.44 1.23
CA LYS A 106 -12.08 0.43 1.77
C LYS A 106 -11.63 -0.53 0.68
N VAL A 107 -10.44 -1.08 0.79
CA VAL A 107 -9.91 -2.15 -0.07
C VAL A 107 -9.62 -3.36 0.81
N GLU A 108 -10.37 -4.44 0.60
CA GLU A 108 -10.12 -5.76 1.18
C GLU A 108 -9.04 -6.45 0.36
N GLU A 109 -7.91 -6.77 0.97
CA GLU A 109 -6.86 -7.59 0.35
C GLU A 109 -7.09 -9.05 0.77
N ARG A 110 -7.41 -9.92 -0.20
CA ARG A 110 -7.61 -11.35 0.03
C ARG A 110 -6.31 -12.08 -0.22
N MET A 111 -5.74 -12.62 0.85
CA MET A 111 -4.64 -13.57 0.73
C MET A 111 -5.22 -14.94 0.40
N TYR A 112 -4.99 -15.40 -0.84
CA TYR A 112 -5.31 -16.77 -1.25
C TYR A 112 -4.12 -17.67 -0.95
N SER A 113 -4.29 -18.63 -0.05
CA SER A 113 -3.38 -19.75 0.14
C SER A 113 -3.99 -21.01 -0.49
N GLY A 114 -3.59 -21.35 -1.73
CA GLY A 114 -4.05 -22.55 -2.44
C GLY A 114 -4.63 -22.29 -3.84
N PRO A 115 -5.28 -23.28 -4.48
CA PRO A 115 -5.79 -23.17 -5.85
C PRO A 115 -7.10 -22.37 -5.97
N GLN A 116 -7.51 -21.66 -4.91
CA GLN A 116 -8.66 -20.76 -4.96
C GLN A 116 -8.26 -19.51 -5.74
N HIS A 117 -9.00 -19.26 -6.81
CA HIS A 117 -8.84 -18.08 -7.65
C HIS A 117 -10.03 -17.15 -7.42
N GLY A 118 -9.74 -15.93 -7.05
CA GLY A 118 -10.68 -14.83 -7.02
C GLY A 118 -9.90 -13.52 -7.00
N PRO A 119 -10.58 -12.37 -7.02
CA PRO A 119 -9.90 -11.08 -6.99
C PRO A 119 -9.09 -10.97 -5.69
N ALA A 120 -7.78 -10.77 -5.83
CA ALA A 120 -6.86 -10.52 -4.72
C ALA A 120 -7.23 -9.22 -3.96
N ARG A 121 -7.98 -8.33 -4.61
CA ARG A 121 -8.43 -7.06 -4.03
C ARG A 121 -9.93 -6.87 -4.27
N ILE A 122 -10.68 -6.54 -3.23
CA ILE A 122 -12.08 -6.13 -3.35
C ILE A 122 -12.24 -4.70 -2.87
N VAL A 123 -12.77 -3.83 -3.72
CA VAL A 123 -13.08 -2.45 -3.34
C VAL A 123 -14.46 -2.41 -2.71
N HIS A 124 -14.61 -1.65 -1.62
CA HIS A 124 -15.84 -1.45 -0.86
C HIS A 124 -16.11 0.05 -0.64
N ARG A 125 -17.39 0.39 -0.42
CA ARG A 125 -17.75 1.64 0.25
C ARG A 125 -17.32 1.58 1.71
N GLY A 126 -17.00 2.74 2.27
CA GLY A 126 -16.58 2.93 3.65
C GLY A 126 -17.38 2.23 4.73
N ASN A 127 -18.71 2.32 4.59
CA ASN A 127 -19.70 1.77 5.50
C ASN A 127 -20.21 0.38 5.07
N CYS A 128 -19.51 -0.31 4.17
CA CYS A 128 -19.92 -1.64 3.74
C CYS A 128 -19.61 -2.68 4.82
N ASN A 129 -20.67 -3.30 5.36
CA ASN A 129 -20.55 -4.38 6.36
C ASN A 129 -20.11 -5.72 5.76
N ALA A 130 -20.01 -5.83 4.43
CA ALA A 130 -19.49 -7.03 3.76
C ALA A 130 -17.95 -7.02 3.64
N ALA A 131 -17.31 -5.90 3.98
CA ALA A 131 -15.86 -5.83 4.07
C ALA A 131 -15.39 -6.64 5.30
N ARG A 132 -14.45 -7.56 5.11
CA ARG A 132 -13.84 -8.32 6.21
C ARG A 132 -12.80 -7.47 6.95
N ASP A 133 -12.36 -7.94 8.11
CA ASP A 133 -11.41 -7.22 9.00
C ASP A 133 -10.03 -6.92 8.37
N LEU A 134 -9.72 -7.48 7.19
CA LEU A 134 -8.53 -7.18 6.39
C LEU A 134 -8.73 -6.02 5.38
N ALA A 135 -9.81 -5.26 5.51
CA ALA A 135 -10.10 -4.13 4.63
C ALA A 135 -9.48 -2.83 5.16
N ARG A 136 -8.53 -2.28 4.41
CA ARG A 136 -7.90 -0.99 4.71
C ARG A 136 -8.68 0.18 4.11
N PRO A 137 -8.66 1.38 4.70
CA PRO A 137 -9.20 2.57 4.04
C PRO A 137 -8.52 2.87 2.70
N ALA A 138 -9.24 3.54 1.81
CA ALA A 138 -8.71 4.02 0.53
C ALA A 138 -9.27 5.40 0.16
N SER A 139 -8.48 6.20 -0.55
CA SER A 139 -8.96 7.42 -1.21
C SER A 139 -9.74 7.09 -2.49
N THR A 140 -10.45 8.05 -3.05
CA THR A 140 -11.19 7.87 -4.31
C THR A 140 -10.27 7.48 -5.47
N ALA A 141 -9.08 8.10 -5.56
CA ALA A 141 -8.08 7.78 -6.59
C ALA A 141 -7.55 6.35 -6.45
N GLN A 142 -7.19 5.93 -5.23
CA GLN A 142 -6.74 4.56 -4.95
C GLN A 142 -7.84 3.52 -5.22
N ALA A 143 -9.09 3.83 -4.87
CA ALA A 143 -10.22 2.95 -5.14
C ALA A 143 -10.45 2.75 -6.64
N ARG A 144 -10.29 3.80 -7.46
CA ARG A 144 -10.31 3.71 -8.93
C ARG A 144 -9.15 2.89 -9.47
N ALA A 145 -7.91 3.29 -9.12
CA ALA A 145 -6.71 2.61 -9.58
C ALA A 145 -6.72 1.11 -9.21
N THR A 146 -7.28 0.77 -8.04
CA THR A 146 -7.47 -0.63 -7.66
C THR A 146 -8.46 -1.35 -8.59
N LEU A 147 -9.60 -0.73 -8.93
CA LEU A 147 -10.59 -1.32 -9.85
C LEU A 147 -10.09 -1.46 -11.30
N ASP A 148 -9.02 -0.77 -11.66
CA ASP A 148 -8.40 -0.87 -12.99
C ASP A 148 -7.39 -2.04 -13.07
N ARG A 149 -7.10 -2.72 -11.96
CA ARG A 149 -6.22 -3.90 -11.94
C ARG A 149 -6.96 -5.17 -12.33
N ASP A 150 -6.27 -6.06 -13.04
CA ASP A 150 -6.80 -7.36 -13.46
C ASP A 150 -7.11 -8.30 -12.29
N ASP A 151 -6.44 -8.11 -11.15
CA ASP A 151 -6.60 -8.91 -9.93
C ASP A 151 -7.60 -8.33 -8.92
N ALA A 152 -8.41 -7.35 -9.34
CA ALA A 152 -9.33 -6.65 -8.47
C ALA A 152 -10.80 -6.76 -8.92
N ALA A 153 -11.72 -6.61 -7.96
CA ALA A 153 -13.15 -6.55 -8.25
C ALA A 153 -13.87 -5.54 -7.35
N PRO A 154 -14.98 -4.95 -7.82
CA PRO A 154 -15.88 -4.21 -6.95
C PRO A 154 -16.66 -5.19 -6.06
N CYS A 155 -16.87 -4.83 -4.80
CA CYS A 155 -17.75 -5.57 -3.90
C CYS A 155 -19.16 -5.65 -4.52
N PRO A 156 -19.73 -6.87 -4.68
CA PRO A 156 -21.04 -7.03 -5.30
C PRO A 156 -22.17 -6.44 -4.46
N THR A 157 -21.98 -6.31 -3.14
CA THR A 157 -22.99 -5.81 -2.21
C THR A 157 -23.11 -4.29 -2.23
N CYS A 158 -21.99 -3.56 -2.07
CA CYS A 158 -22.03 -2.10 -1.99
C CYS A 158 -21.79 -1.38 -3.33
N ARG A 159 -21.47 -2.13 -4.40
CA ARG A 159 -21.29 -1.65 -5.78
C ARG A 159 -20.53 -0.32 -5.86
N PRO A 160 -19.25 -0.28 -5.41
CA PRO A 160 -18.47 0.95 -5.45
C PRO A 160 -18.05 1.34 -6.88
N ASP A 161 -18.10 0.41 -7.84
CA ASP A 161 -17.90 0.66 -9.26
C ASP A 161 -18.82 1.76 -9.81
N ARG A 162 -20.08 1.79 -9.37
CA ARG A 162 -21.07 2.76 -9.88
C ARG A 162 -20.64 4.22 -9.66
N PRO A 163 -20.42 4.70 -8.42
CA PRO A 163 -19.96 6.06 -8.20
C PRO A 163 -18.52 6.30 -8.66
N LEU A 164 -17.65 5.27 -8.64
CA LEU A 164 -16.24 5.45 -9.03
C LEU A 164 -16.06 5.60 -10.55
N ARG A 165 -16.90 4.97 -11.37
CA ARG A 165 -16.88 5.04 -12.84
C ARG A 165 -17.80 6.09 -13.45
N ALA A 166 -18.78 6.61 -12.69
CA ALA A 166 -19.72 7.63 -13.18
C ALA A 166 -19.12 9.05 -13.29
N VAL A 167 -17.85 9.24 -12.93
CA VAL A 167 -17.17 10.55 -12.93
C VAL A 167 -15.89 10.46 -13.78
N ALA A 168 -15.99 9.82 -14.95
CA ALA A 168 -14.99 9.89 -16.00
C ALA A 168 -15.36 11.02 -16.97
#